data_AF-A0A0S4L6A1-F1
#
_entry.id   AF-A0A0S4L6A1-F1
#
_cell.length_a   1.000
_cell.length_b   1.000
_cell.length_c   1.000
_cell.angle_alpha   90.00
_cell.angle_beta   90.00
_cell.angle_gamma   90.00
#
_symmetry.space_group_name_H-M   'P 1'
#
loop_
_entity.id
_entity.type
_entity.pdbx_description
1 polymer ?
#
loop_
_entity_poly.entity_id
_entity_poly.type
_entity_poly.pdbx_seq_one_letter_code
_entity_poly.pdbx_strand_id
1 'polypeptide(L)'
;MSVNTTIHHYKNVPVNSVRYSVYLEMSDAAEPFQPKAGLAYNSPGLSLYYTKNRTAPVPVALVDLTSAQDVWTSGGVKEVDSVNLPGLVRFDLPNDVFKGDQKSSEVLVTIKATGFRTLTVRIPLVDNVQDASPKGVVSAVPYAGWKNQTVRTDN
;
A
#
# COMPACT_ATOMS: atom_id res chain seq x y z
N MET A 1 -14.93 -14.32 -22.33
CA MET A 1 -14.29 -13.01 -22.07
C MET A 1 -13.35 -13.19 -20.88
N SER A 2 -12.04 -13.03 -21.06
CA SER A 2 -11.13 -12.95 -19.91
C SER A 2 -11.21 -11.53 -19.37
N VAL A 3 -11.71 -11.36 -18.15
CA VAL A 3 -11.60 -10.09 -17.42
C VAL A 3 -10.17 -9.98 -16.92
N ASN A 4 -9.36 -9.17 -17.60
CA ASN A 4 -8.00 -8.87 -17.17
C ASN A 4 -8.08 -8.01 -15.90
N THR A 5 -8.16 -8.68 -14.75
CA THR A 5 -8.24 -8.02 -13.44
C THR A 5 -6.83 -7.64 -13.04
N THR A 6 -6.38 -6.45 -13.43
CA THR A 6 -5.08 -5.92 -12.99
C THR A 6 -5.11 -5.76 -11.48
N ILE A 7 -4.39 -6.64 -10.76
CA ILE A 7 -4.05 -6.43 -9.36
C ILE A 7 -2.84 -5.52 -9.35
N HIS A 8 -2.95 -4.36 -8.71
CA HIS A 8 -1.84 -3.41 -8.63
C HIS A 8 -0.84 -3.94 -7.59
N HIS A 9 0.43 -4.10 -7.97
CA HIS A 9 1.47 -4.57 -7.06
C HIS A 9 2.12 -3.38 -6.37
N TYR A 10 2.09 -3.36 -5.04
CA TYR A 10 2.75 -2.33 -4.23
C TYR A 10 4.18 -2.74 -3.84
N LYS A 11 4.99 -1.79 -3.37
CA LYS A 11 6.33 -2.11 -2.84
C LYS A 11 6.25 -3.09 -1.67
N ASN A 12 7.31 -3.86 -1.49
CA ASN A 12 7.47 -4.76 -0.34
C ASN A 12 7.34 -3.97 0.99
N VAL A 13 6.66 -4.56 1.97
CA VAL A 13 6.44 -3.97 3.30
C VAL A 13 6.92 -4.94 4.37
N PRO A 14 7.76 -4.50 5.33
CA PRO A 14 8.16 -5.37 6.43
C PRO A 14 6.96 -5.84 7.25
N VAL A 15 6.97 -7.10 7.68
CA VAL A 15 6.00 -7.62 8.65
C VAL A 15 6.02 -6.76 9.91
N ASN A 16 4.85 -6.57 10.52
CA ASN A 16 4.65 -5.70 11.69
C ASN A 16 4.98 -4.21 11.46
N SER A 17 5.02 -3.75 10.21
CA SER A 17 5.07 -2.32 9.90
C SER A 17 3.94 -1.55 10.58
N VAL A 18 4.27 -0.37 11.06
CA VAL A 18 3.31 0.54 11.71
C VAL A 18 3.20 1.83 10.92
N ARG A 19 2.04 2.49 11.03
CA ARG A 19 1.81 3.83 10.45
C ARG A 19 2.06 3.91 8.94
N TYR A 20 1.56 2.91 8.22
CA TYR A 20 1.77 2.83 6.79
C TYR A 20 0.61 3.47 6.02
N SER A 21 0.95 4.29 5.04
CA SER A 21 0.00 4.90 4.11
C SER A 21 0.27 4.40 2.70
N VAL A 22 -0.79 4.07 1.97
CA VAL A 22 -0.72 3.80 0.53
C VAL A 22 -1.37 4.95 -0.22
N TYR A 23 -0.80 5.29 -1.37
CA TYR A 23 -1.33 6.27 -2.29
C TYR A 23 -1.76 5.53 -3.55
N LEU A 24 -3.05 5.62 -3.86
CA LEU A 24 -3.67 4.83 -4.91
C LEU A 24 -4.46 5.74 -5.83
N GLU A 25 -4.40 5.47 -7.12
CA GLU A 25 -5.19 6.15 -8.13
C GLU A 25 -6.56 5.48 -8.24
N MET A 26 -7.59 6.24 -7.95
CA MET A 26 -8.99 5.84 -8.05
C MET A 26 -9.55 6.36 -9.37
N SER A 27 -9.98 5.45 -10.23
CA SER A 27 -10.55 5.78 -11.53
C SER A 27 -12.07 5.63 -11.58
N ASP A 28 -12.69 6.21 -12.59
CA ASP A 28 -14.12 6.09 -12.81
C ASP A 28 -14.51 4.64 -13.13
N ALA A 29 -15.65 4.19 -12.62
CA ALA A 29 -16.15 2.84 -12.88
C ALA A 29 -16.58 2.64 -14.34
N ALA A 30 -17.11 3.68 -14.98
CA ALA A 30 -17.54 3.67 -16.38
C ALA A 30 -16.37 3.95 -17.33
N GLU A 31 -15.39 4.75 -16.90
CA GLU A 31 -14.19 5.09 -17.65
C GLU A 31 -12.91 4.68 -16.89
N PRO A 32 -12.53 3.38 -16.89
CA PRO A 32 -11.47 2.83 -16.02
C PRO A 32 -10.08 3.46 -16.13
N PHE A 33 -9.83 4.18 -17.22
CA PHE A 33 -8.56 4.85 -17.50
C PHE A 33 -8.58 6.34 -17.20
N GLN A 34 -9.72 6.86 -16.72
CA GLN A 34 -9.87 8.26 -16.32
C GLN A 34 -9.84 8.35 -14.79
N PRO A 35 -8.90 9.12 -14.20
CA PRO A 35 -8.94 9.38 -12.77
C PRO A 35 -10.25 10.07 -12.38
N LYS A 36 -10.79 9.73 -11.21
CA LYS A 36 -12.02 10.33 -10.69
C LYS A 36 -11.74 11.03 -9.38
N ALA A 37 -12.04 12.32 -9.32
CA ALA A 37 -11.88 13.11 -8.09
C ALA A 37 -13.09 12.97 -7.15
N GLY A 38 -12.92 13.46 -5.92
CA GLY A 38 -13.99 13.63 -4.94
C GLY A 38 -14.23 12.43 -4.03
N LEU A 39 -13.25 11.53 -3.91
CA LEU A 39 -13.35 10.44 -2.93
C LEU A 39 -13.03 10.97 -1.52
N ALA A 40 -13.97 10.77 -0.60
CA ALA A 40 -13.87 11.13 0.81
C ALA A 40 -14.19 9.92 1.69
N TYR A 41 -13.80 9.96 2.96
CA TYR A 41 -14.00 8.85 3.91
C TYR A 41 -15.46 8.38 4.04
N ASN A 42 -16.42 9.27 3.76
CA ASN A 42 -17.87 9.03 3.83
C ASN A 42 -18.54 8.92 2.46
N SER A 43 -17.76 8.79 1.37
CA SER A 43 -18.32 8.61 0.03
C SER A 43 -19.27 7.40 -0.02
N PRO A 44 -20.41 7.50 -0.74
CA PRO A 44 -21.37 6.41 -0.81
C PRO A 44 -20.74 5.08 -1.26
N GLY A 45 -21.03 4.02 -0.52
CA GLY A 45 -20.50 2.68 -0.80
C GLY A 45 -19.00 2.53 -0.57
N LEU A 46 -18.31 3.55 -0.03
CA LEU A 46 -16.89 3.43 0.29
C LEU A 46 -16.68 2.36 1.36
N SER A 47 -15.85 1.38 1.03
CA SER A 47 -15.42 0.34 1.95
C SER A 47 -13.99 -0.09 1.63
N LEU A 48 -13.24 -0.35 2.69
CA LEU A 48 -11.86 -0.81 2.64
C LEU A 48 -11.78 -2.14 3.38
N TYR A 49 -11.22 -3.15 2.73
CA TYR A 49 -10.98 -4.46 3.31
C TYR A 49 -9.52 -4.85 3.12
N TYR A 50 -8.99 -5.61 4.07
CA TYR A 50 -7.76 -6.36 3.85
C TYR A 50 -8.02 -7.85 3.97
N THR A 51 -7.33 -8.65 3.16
CA THR A 51 -7.43 -10.10 3.16
C THR A 51 -6.03 -10.69 3.20
N LYS A 52 -5.78 -11.52 4.20
CA LYS A 52 -4.56 -12.32 4.34
C LYS A 52 -4.79 -13.72 3.76
N ASN A 53 -3.71 -14.47 3.55
CA ASN A 53 -3.76 -15.76 2.89
C ASN A 53 -4.70 -16.73 3.64
N ARG A 54 -5.71 -17.25 2.92
CA ARG A 54 -6.73 -18.18 3.45
C ARG A 54 -7.50 -17.63 4.66
N THR A 55 -7.72 -16.31 4.71
CA THR A 55 -8.56 -15.67 5.72
C THR A 55 -9.79 -15.03 5.09
N ALA A 56 -10.83 -14.80 5.89
CA ALA A 56 -11.95 -13.97 5.45
C ALA A 56 -11.51 -12.50 5.34
N PRO A 57 -12.08 -11.71 4.42
CA PRO A 57 -11.81 -10.27 4.35
C PRO A 57 -12.17 -9.58 5.66
N VAL A 58 -11.27 -8.75 6.17
CA VAL A 58 -11.47 -7.96 7.39
C VAL A 58 -11.76 -6.51 7.00
N PRO A 59 -12.90 -5.93 7.43
CA PRO A 59 -13.20 -4.52 7.16
C PRO A 59 -12.28 -3.61 7.95
N VAL A 60 -11.93 -2.47 7.35
CA VAL A 60 -11.24 -1.36 8.03
C VAL A 60 -12.25 -0.27 8.36
N ALA A 61 -12.29 0.15 9.62
CA ALA A 61 -13.05 1.32 10.03
C ALA A 61 -12.44 2.58 9.41
N LEU A 62 -13.23 3.32 8.64
CA LEU A 62 -12.76 4.51 7.93
C LEU A 62 -12.86 5.76 8.81
N VAL A 63 -11.84 6.60 8.73
CA VAL A 63 -11.72 7.84 9.49
C VAL A 63 -11.39 8.98 8.54
N ASP A 64 -11.93 10.17 8.81
CA ASP A 64 -11.54 11.37 8.07
C ASP A 64 -10.12 11.78 8.43
N LEU A 65 -9.31 12.07 7.41
CA LEU A 65 -8.08 12.84 7.56
C LEU A 65 -8.39 14.26 7.07
N THR A 66 -8.21 15.26 7.93
CA THR A 66 -8.55 16.64 7.60
C THR A 66 -7.73 17.15 6.41
N SER A 67 -6.47 16.73 6.30
CA SER A 67 -5.56 16.94 5.18
C SER A 67 -4.78 15.68 4.83
N ALA A 68 -4.39 15.52 3.57
CA ALA A 68 -3.53 14.42 3.13
C ALA A 68 -2.10 14.49 3.72
N GLN A 69 -1.73 15.61 4.34
CA GLN A 69 -0.45 15.81 5.04
C GLN A 69 -0.53 15.54 6.54
N ASP A 70 -1.72 15.29 7.08
CA ASP A 70 -1.89 15.07 8.51
C ASP A 70 -1.19 13.79 8.99
N VAL A 71 -0.96 13.74 10.29
CA VAL A 71 -0.39 12.58 10.96
C VAL A 71 -1.22 11.34 10.64
N TRP A 72 -0.52 10.22 10.44
CA TRP A 72 -1.16 8.93 10.20
C TRP A 72 -2.24 8.65 11.24
N THR A 73 -3.42 8.25 10.77
CA THR A 73 -4.55 7.84 11.61
C THR A 73 -5.07 6.50 11.10
N SER A 74 -5.25 5.52 11.97
CA SER A 74 -5.71 4.18 11.56
C SER A 74 -7.04 4.24 10.80
N GLY A 75 -7.03 3.82 9.53
CA GLY A 75 -8.21 3.88 8.65
C GLY A 75 -8.47 5.25 8.02
N GLY A 76 -7.55 6.19 8.16
CA GLY A 76 -7.63 7.52 7.58
C GLY A 76 -7.71 7.51 6.05
N VAL A 77 -8.60 8.34 5.49
CA VAL A 77 -8.78 8.48 4.04
C VAL A 77 -8.80 9.96 3.66
N LYS A 78 -8.00 10.34 2.65
CA LYS A 78 -8.06 11.68 2.06
C LYS A 78 -7.55 11.70 0.64
N GLU A 79 -8.29 12.32 -0.26
CA GLU A 79 -7.78 12.70 -1.57
C GLU A 79 -6.66 13.73 -1.43
N VAL A 80 -5.56 13.53 -2.14
CA VAL A 80 -4.35 14.36 -2.02
C VAL A 80 -4.60 15.75 -2.57
N ASP A 81 -5.09 15.83 -3.81
CA ASP A 81 -5.42 17.07 -4.49
C ASP A 81 -6.43 16.78 -5.61
N SER A 82 -7.68 17.19 -5.43
CA SER A 82 -8.76 16.92 -6.39
C SER A 82 -8.65 17.71 -7.70
N VAL A 83 -7.80 18.74 -7.76
CA VAL A 83 -7.63 19.63 -8.91
C VAL A 83 -6.43 19.22 -9.74
N ASN A 84 -5.27 19.07 -9.12
CA ASN A 84 -4.02 18.80 -9.82
C ASN A 84 -3.71 17.29 -9.95
N LEU A 85 -4.20 16.47 -9.02
CA LEU A 85 -3.96 15.03 -8.96
C LEU A 85 -5.28 14.28 -8.73
N PRO A 86 -6.29 14.47 -9.60
CA PRO A 86 -7.61 13.90 -9.40
C PRO A 86 -7.51 12.39 -9.18
N GLY A 87 -8.23 11.87 -8.18
CA GLY A 87 -8.26 10.45 -7.87
C GLY A 87 -7.03 9.88 -7.17
N LEU A 88 -5.97 10.67 -6.95
CA LEU A 88 -4.87 10.22 -6.07
C LEU A 88 -5.31 10.32 -4.61
N VAL A 89 -5.51 9.18 -3.97
CA VAL A 89 -6.06 9.09 -2.61
C VAL A 89 -5.07 8.40 -1.68
N ARG A 90 -4.85 9.01 -0.52
CA ARG A 90 -4.12 8.43 0.62
C ARG A 90 -5.06 7.56 1.44
N PHE A 91 -4.64 6.33 1.72
CA PHE A 91 -5.27 5.43 2.68
C PHE A 91 -4.26 5.04 3.76
N ASP A 92 -4.57 5.37 5.01
CA ASP A 92 -3.80 4.98 6.18
C ASP A 92 -4.25 3.60 6.66
N LEU A 93 -3.44 2.59 6.36
CA LEU A 93 -3.78 1.20 6.62
C LEU A 93 -3.51 0.84 8.09
N PRO A 94 -4.48 0.25 8.83
CA PRO A 94 -4.29 -0.17 10.22
C PRO A 94 -3.06 -1.08 10.39
N ASN A 95 -2.37 -0.99 11.52
CA ASN A 95 -1.18 -1.81 11.80
C ASN A 95 -1.47 -3.33 11.70
N ASP A 96 -2.69 -3.76 12.01
CA ASP A 96 -3.12 -5.16 11.93
C ASP A 96 -3.08 -5.73 10.51
N VAL A 97 -3.12 -4.87 9.48
CA VAL A 97 -2.94 -5.24 8.07
C VAL A 97 -1.59 -5.92 7.86
N PHE A 98 -0.53 -5.42 8.52
CA PHE A 98 0.84 -5.89 8.34
C PHE A 98 1.31 -6.86 9.42
N LYS A 99 0.50 -7.11 10.45
CA LYS A 99 0.83 -8.04 11.53
C LYS A 99 1.10 -9.45 10.97
N GLY A 100 2.24 -10.05 11.32
CA GLY A 100 2.59 -11.39 10.84
C GLY A 100 1.60 -12.47 11.34
N ASP A 101 1.34 -13.47 10.50
CA ASP A 101 0.42 -14.59 10.79
C ASP A 101 1.00 -15.98 10.42
N GLN A 102 2.29 -16.04 10.07
CA GLN A 102 3.03 -17.23 9.62
C GLN A 102 2.53 -17.87 8.31
N LYS A 103 1.48 -17.34 7.69
CA LYS A 103 0.80 -17.94 6.52
C LYS A 103 0.84 -17.02 5.30
N SER A 104 0.97 -15.73 5.53
CA SER A 104 0.82 -14.69 4.53
C SER A 104 2.16 -14.04 4.20
N SER A 105 2.62 -14.22 2.97
CA SER A 105 3.71 -13.45 2.36
C SER A 105 3.22 -12.17 1.68
N GLU A 106 1.91 -11.90 1.75
CA GLU A 106 1.28 -10.73 1.17
C GLU A 106 -0.07 -10.46 1.82
N VAL A 107 -0.55 -9.23 1.67
CA VAL A 107 -1.90 -8.83 2.00
C VAL A 107 -2.55 -8.18 0.78
N LEU A 108 -3.81 -8.53 0.52
CA LEU A 108 -4.62 -7.88 -0.48
C LEU A 108 -5.45 -6.80 0.19
N VAL A 109 -5.38 -5.58 -0.31
CA VAL A 109 -6.20 -4.47 0.15
C VAL A 109 -7.16 -4.09 -0.98
N THR A 110 -8.46 -4.15 -0.69
CA THR A 110 -9.52 -3.90 -1.66
C THR A 110 -10.33 -2.68 -1.25
N ILE A 111 -10.50 -1.75 -2.19
CA ILE A 111 -11.27 -0.52 -2.06
C ILE A 111 -12.45 -0.59 -3.04
N LYS A 112 -13.64 -0.26 -2.54
CA LYS A 112 -14.86 -0.15 -3.34
C LYS A 112 -15.54 1.15 -2.98
N ALA A 113 -16.06 1.89 -3.95
CA ALA A 113 -16.92 3.05 -3.74
C ALA A 113 -17.86 3.21 -4.93
N THR A 114 -19.06 3.75 -4.71
CA THR A 114 -20.04 3.95 -5.78
C THR A 114 -19.50 4.93 -6.81
N GLY A 115 -19.54 4.54 -8.09
CA GLY A 115 -19.05 5.36 -9.20
C GLY A 115 -17.52 5.37 -9.37
N PHE A 116 -16.79 4.63 -8.53
CA PHE A 116 -15.35 4.37 -8.67
C PHE A 116 -15.12 2.91 -9.05
N ARG A 117 -14.07 2.67 -9.83
CA ARG A 117 -13.61 1.31 -10.11
C ARG A 117 -13.19 0.64 -8.80
N THR A 118 -13.57 -0.63 -8.64
CA THR A 118 -13.03 -1.44 -7.54
C THR A 118 -11.54 -1.66 -7.76
N LEU A 119 -10.74 -1.30 -6.75
CA LEU A 119 -9.30 -1.42 -6.79
C LEU A 119 -8.86 -2.47 -5.77
N THR A 120 -8.09 -3.45 -6.23
CA THR A 120 -7.37 -4.37 -5.33
C THR A 120 -5.87 -4.17 -5.54
N VAL A 121 -5.19 -3.84 -4.46
CA VAL A 121 -3.73 -3.74 -4.41
C VAL A 121 -3.17 -4.92 -3.62
N ARG A 122 -2.14 -5.53 -4.16
CA ARG A 122 -1.36 -6.58 -3.51
C ARG A 122 -0.13 -5.95 -2.89
N ILE A 123 0.03 -6.14 -1.59
CA ILE A 123 1.18 -5.63 -0.83
C ILE A 123 1.98 -6.85 -0.33
N PRO A 124 3.17 -7.10 -0.89
CA PRO A 124 4.04 -8.16 -0.39
C PRO A 124 4.53 -7.84 1.02
N LEU A 125 4.57 -8.87 1.86
CA LEU A 125 5.14 -8.81 3.20
C LEU A 125 6.50 -9.50 3.21
N VAL A 126 7.48 -8.86 3.84
CA VAL A 126 8.85 -9.39 3.96
C VAL A 126 9.32 -9.34 5.41
N ASP A 127 10.19 -10.26 5.81
CA ASP A 127 10.61 -10.37 7.21
C ASP A 127 11.62 -9.28 7.61
N ASN A 128 12.41 -8.74 6.67
CA ASN A 128 13.41 -7.71 6.95
C ASN A 128 13.14 -6.39 6.21
N VAL A 129 13.51 -5.27 6.85
CA VAL A 129 13.47 -3.93 6.24
C VAL A 129 14.38 -3.82 5.00
N GLN A 130 15.48 -4.58 4.98
CA GLN A 130 16.39 -4.65 3.82
C GLN A 130 15.76 -5.34 2.61
N ASP A 131 14.89 -6.33 2.82
CA ASP A 131 14.15 -7.01 1.76
C ASP A 131 13.00 -6.16 1.20
N ALA A 132 12.62 -5.11 1.94
CA ALA A 132 11.62 -4.12 1.53
C ALA A 132 12.20 -3.01 0.63
N SER A 133 13.51 -2.80 0.68
CA SER A 133 14.22 -1.97 -0.30
C SER A 133 14.40 -2.73 -1.61
N PRO A 134 14.48 -2.04 -2.77
CA PRO A 134 14.90 -2.68 -4.02
C PRO A 134 16.20 -3.44 -3.77
N LYS A 135 16.26 -4.72 -4.17
CA LYS A 135 17.46 -5.55 -4.05
C LYS A 135 18.66 -4.79 -4.62
N GLY A 136 19.52 -4.28 -3.74
CA GLY A 136 20.65 -3.42 -4.11
C GLY A 136 20.92 -2.24 -3.17
N VAL A 137 19.97 -1.82 -2.33
CA VAL A 137 20.26 -0.86 -1.26
C VAL A 137 20.82 -1.60 -0.05
N VAL A 138 22.11 -1.95 -0.11
CA VAL A 138 22.87 -2.14 1.13
C VAL A 138 22.80 -0.81 1.87
N SER A 139 22.04 -0.77 2.96
CA SER A 139 22.05 0.31 3.92
C SER A 139 23.51 0.67 4.16
N ALA A 140 23.94 1.87 3.78
CA ALA A 140 25.29 2.33 4.04
C ALA A 140 25.54 2.13 5.53
N VAL A 141 26.38 1.15 5.88
CA VAL A 141 26.87 1.01 7.24
C VAL A 141 27.84 2.17 7.40
N PRO A 142 27.55 3.21 8.18
CA PRO A 142 28.61 4.14 8.49
C PRO A 142 29.49 3.41 9.50
N TYR A 143 30.63 2.90 9.07
CA TYR A 143 31.63 2.50 10.03
C TYR A 143 33.01 3.01 9.65
N ALA A 144 33.56 3.81 10.55
CA ALA A 144 34.91 4.33 10.47
C ALA A 144 35.90 3.16 10.57
N GLY A 145 36.54 2.87 9.43
CA GLY A 145 37.70 2.00 9.31
C GLY A 145 37.35 0.53 9.11
N TRP A 146 38.30 -0.21 8.51
CA TRP A 146 38.33 -1.65 8.22
C TRP A 146 38.16 -2.02 6.74
N LYS A 147 39.12 -2.84 6.31
CA LYS A 147 39.78 -2.77 5.01
C LYS A 147 39.06 -3.58 3.94
N ASN A 148 39.09 -3.06 2.71
CA ASN A 148 38.72 -3.78 1.49
C ASN A 148 39.43 -5.13 1.45
N GLN A 149 38.71 -6.21 1.73
CA GLN A 149 39.21 -7.56 1.47
C GLN A 149 39.16 -7.77 -0.03
N THR A 150 40.31 -7.59 -0.67
CA THR A 150 40.55 -7.90 -2.08
C THR A 150 40.16 -9.36 -2.31
N VAL A 151 39.11 -9.61 -3.08
CA VAL A 151 38.95 -10.92 -3.72
C VAL A 151 40.10 -11.03 -4.72
N ARG A 152 41.15 -11.76 -4.35
CA ARG A 152 42.18 -12.21 -5.29
C ARG A 152 41.53 -13.25 -6.20
N THR A 153 41.35 -12.90 -7.46
CA THR A 153 41.13 -13.86 -8.54
C THR A 153 42.47 -14.11 -9.20
N ASP A 154 43.13 -15.20 -8.79
CA ASP A 154 44.43 -15.59 -9.34
C ASP A 154 44.45 -17.14 -9.40
N ASN A 155 44.14 -17.65 -10.60
CA ASN A 155 44.22 -19.03 -11.14
C ASN A 155 43.63 -20.21 -10.36
#